data_AF-A0A966T305-F1
#
_entry.id   AF-A0A966T305-F1
#
_cell.length_a   1.000
_cell.length_b   1.000
_cell.length_c   1.000
_cell.angle_alpha   90.00
_cell.angle_beta   90.00
_cell.angle_gamma   90.00
#
_symmetry.space_group_name_H-M   'P 1'
#
loop_
_entity.id
_entity.type
_entity.pdbx_description
1 polymer ?
#
loop_
_entity_poly.entity_id
_entity_poly.type
_entity_poly.pdbx_seq_one_letter_code
_entity_poly.pdbx_strand_id
1 'polypeptide(L)'
;TTRTPRRPPSGLQHDDQLLHWLQQVYAPIDRLLGQVINPFPAQLRALSADPYDDLLMEDFCQFLQQSQAKLEKVEQLYRSLAAPPSAQGFSLSVYHCLSQVQDALTELDRYTMGYVDSYLRDGREMIREAKRRRIRLQEERRRLEL
;
A
#
# COMPACT_ATOMS: atom_id res chain seq x y z
N THR A 1 19.59 32.30 -42.32
CA THR A 1 18.70 31.14 -42.11
C THR A 1 18.86 30.66 -40.69
N THR A 2 18.02 31.14 -39.76
CA THR A 2 18.12 30.78 -38.34
C THR A 2 17.08 29.70 -38.05
N ARG A 3 17.55 28.48 -37.80
CA ARG A 3 16.71 27.29 -37.59
C ARG A 3 16.26 27.26 -36.13
N THR A 4 15.01 27.65 -35.88
CA THR A 4 14.36 27.58 -34.56
C THR A 4 14.38 26.14 -34.04
N PRO A 5 14.75 25.87 -32.77
CA PRO A 5 14.70 24.53 -32.22
C PRO A 5 13.23 24.13 -32.03
N ARG A 6 12.85 22.99 -32.62
CA ARG A 6 11.52 22.40 -32.54
C ARG A 6 11.31 21.94 -31.09
N ARG A 7 10.50 22.67 -30.31
CA ARG A 7 10.09 22.26 -28.96
C ARG A 7 9.37 20.91 -29.09
N PRO A 8 9.78 19.84 -28.37
CA PRO A 8 9.02 18.61 -28.38
C PRO A 8 7.59 18.89 -27.91
N PRO A 9 6.58 18.20 -28.44
CA PRO A 9 5.19 18.42 -28.02
C PRO A 9 5.10 18.05 -26.54
N SER A 10 4.63 18.99 -25.74
CA SER A 10 4.53 18.88 -24.29
C SER A 10 3.80 17.61 -23.84
N GLY A 11 2.85 17.09 -24.61
CA GLY A 11 2.12 15.85 -24.30
C GLY A 11 3.02 14.62 -24.08
N LEU A 12 4.00 14.37 -24.96
CA LEU A 12 4.89 13.20 -24.85
C LEU A 12 5.72 13.21 -23.56
N GLN A 13 6.15 14.40 -23.11
CA GLN A 13 6.93 14.53 -21.88
C GLN A 13 6.10 14.30 -20.61
N HIS A 14 4.80 14.62 -20.63
CA HIS A 14 3.91 14.36 -19.49
C HIS A 14 3.60 12.87 -19.37
N ASP A 15 3.42 12.18 -20.50
CA ASP A 15 3.21 10.73 -20.53
C ASP A 15 4.45 9.97 -20.06
N ASP A 16 5.65 10.41 -20.47
CA ASP A 16 6.93 9.84 -20.01
C ASP A 16 7.10 10.02 -18.49
N GLN A 17 6.76 11.20 -17.94
CA GLN A 17 6.85 11.46 -16.50
C GLN A 17 5.86 10.60 -15.70
N LEU A 18 4.64 10.41 -16.24
CA LEU A 18 3.62 9.54 -15.65
C LEU A 18 4.09 8.09 -15.61
N LEU A 19 4.53 7.55 -16.76
CA LEU A 19 5.02 6.17 -16.86
C LEU A 19 6.21 5.94 -15.93
N HIS A 20 7.15 6.88 -15.89
CA HIS A 20 8.30 6.81 -15.00
C HIS A 20 7.87 6.76 -13.52
N TRP A 21 6.95 7.63 -13.10
CA TRP A 21 6.45 7.62 -11.73
C TRP A 21 5.68 6.32 -11.41
N LEU A 22 4.86 5.82 -12.33
CA LEU A 22 4.14 4.56 -12.15
C LEU A 22 5.09 3.37 -11.97
N GLN A 23 6.20 3.35 -12.71
CA GLN A 23 7.18 2.26 -12.65
C GLN A 23 8.09 2.35 -11.41
N GLN A 24 8.56 3.54 -11.07
CA GLN A 24 9.55 3.73 -10.00
C GLN A 24 8.91 3.83 -8.61
N VAL A 25 7.68 4.37 -8.52
CA VAL A 25 6.99 4.61 -7.25
C VAL A 25 5.84 3.63 -7.07
N TYR A 26 4.83 3.71 -7.93
CA TYR A 26 3.58 2.99 -7.68
C TYR A 26 3.72 1.46 -7.78
N ALA A 27 4.38 0.92 -8.81
CA ALA A 27 4.48 -0.53 -8.99
C ALA A 27 5.20 -1.24 -7.82
N PRO A 28 6.34 -0.72 -7.28
CA PRO A 28 6.93 -1.24 -6.05
C PRO A 28 6.01 -1.12 -4.84
N ILE A 29 5.29 -0.01 -4.69
CA ILE A 29 4.31 0.19 -3.61
C ILE A 29 3.19 -0.85 -3.68
N ASP A 30 2.56 -1.03 -4.84
CA ASP A 30 1.46 -2.00 -5.02
C ASP A 30 1.92 -3.43 -4.68
N ARG A 31 3.16 -3.78 -5.04
CA ARG A 31 3.75 -5.07 -4.70
C ARG A 31 3.91 -5.24 -3.19
N LEU A 32 4.48 -4.24 -2.50
CA LEU A 32 4.70 -4.28 -1.05
C LEU A 32 3.37 -4.31 -0.28
N LEU A 33 2.40 -3.49 -0.67
CA LEU A 33 1.05 -3.52 -0.10
C LEU A 33 0.41 -4.90 -0.31
N GLY A 34 0.59 -5.52 -1.47
CA GLY A 34 0.13 -6.88 -1.73
C GLY A 34 0.77 -7.93 -0.81
N GLN A 35 2.05 -7.78 -0.48
CA GLN A 35 2.76 -8.68 0.45
C GLN A 35 2.30 -8.54 1.90
N VAL A 36 1.65 -7.43 2.27
CA VAL A 36 1.06 -7.24 3.60
C VAL A 36 -0.41 -7.69 3.60
N ILE A 37 -1.21 -7.22 2.64
CA ILE A 37 -2.66 -7.43 2.62
C ILE A 37 -3.04 -8.87 2.28
N ASN A 38 -2.35 -9.52 1.33
CA ASN A 38 -2.78 -10.83 0.83
C ASN A 38 -2.56 -11.98 1.82
N PRO A 39 -1.45 -12.05 2.59
CA PRO A 39 -1.26 -13.11 3.59
C PRO A 39 -2.16 -12.96 4.82
N PHE A 40 -2.66 -11.76 5.10
CA PHE A 40 -3.39 -11.44 6.33
C PHE A 40 -4.54 -12.42 6.68
N PRO A 41 -5.43 -12.83 5.74
CA PRO A 41 -6.49 -13.78 6.07
C PRO A 41 -5.96 -15.15 6.50
N ALA A 42 -4.79 -15.58 6.02
CA ALA A 42 -4.20 -16.85 6.42
C ALA A 42 -3.59 -16.75 7.82
N GLN A 43 -2.88 -15.65 8.09
CA GLN A 43 -2.30 -15.34 9.40
C GLN A 43 -3.37 -15.28 10.48
N LEU A 44 -4.46 -14.56 10.22
CA LEU A 44 -5.57 -14.47 11.15
C LEU A 44 -6.27 -15.83 11.38
N ARG A 45 -6.41 -16.65 10.33
CA ARG A 45 -6.97 -18.00 10.48
C ARG A 45 -6.08 -18.90 11.34
N ALA A 46 -4.76 -18.81 11.17
CA ALA A 46 -3.82 -19.56 11.99
C ALA A 46 -3.96 -19.18 13.48
N LEU A 47 -3.90 -17.88 13.79
CA LEU A 47 -4.08 -17.38 15.15
C LEU A 47 -5.45 -17.75 15.76
N SER A 48 -6.51 -17.78 14.95
CA SER A 48 -7.86 -18.11 15.44
C SER A 48 -8.03 -19.57 15.90
N ALA A 49 -7.05 -20.45 15.65
CA ALA A 49 -7.08 -21.82 16.16
C ALA A 49 -6.95 -21.85 17.69
N ASP A 50 -6.04 -21.04 18.24
CA ASP A 50 -5.93 -20.74 19.67
C ASP A 50 -5.21 -19.39 19.87
N PRO A 51 -5.92 -18.30 20.18
CA PRO A 51 -5.31 -16.99 20.36
C PRO A 51 -4.36 -16.88 21.54
N TYR A 52 -4.40 -17.83 22.49
CA TYR A 52 -3.55 -17.84 23.67
C TYR A 52 -2.35 -18.79 23.53
N ASP A 53 -2.23 -19.47 22.40
CA ASP A 53 -1.03 -20.26 22.09
C ASP A 53 0.14 -19.33 21.77
N ASP A 54 1.21 -19.45 22.55
CA ASP A 54 2.38 -18.58 22.46
C ASP A 54 3.05 -18.64 21.08
N LEU A 55 3.07 -19.80 20.41
CA LEU A 55 3.69 -19.96 19.09
C LEU A 55 2.84 -19.30 18.01
N LEU A 56 1.52 -19.49 18.04
CA LEU A 56 0.61 -18.84 17.10
C LEU A 56 0.64 -17.32 17.27
N MET A 57 0.73 -16.83 18.50
CA MET A 57 0.88 -15.41 18.79
C MET A 57 2.24 -14.88 18.32
N GLU A 58 3.34 -15.59 18.57
CA GLU A 58 4.69 -15.21 18.11
C GLU A 58 4.74 -15.12 16.58
N ASP A 59 4.21 -16.11 15.87
CA ASP A 59 4.12 -16.10 14.41
C ASP A 59 3.33 -14.88 13.89
N PHE A 60 2.21 -14.55 14.55
CA PHE A 60 1.40 -13.40 14.19
C PHE A 60 2.13 -12.08 14.46
N CYS A 61 2.78 -11.93 15.62
CA CYS A 61 3.63 -10.79 15.95
C CYS A 61 4.77 -10.61 14.95
N GLN A 62 5.43 -11.70 14.56
CA GLN A 62 6.49 -11.67 13.55
C GLN A 62 5.94 -11.19 12.20
N PHE A 63 4.75 -11.66 11.80
CA PHE A 63 4.07 -11.17 10.60
C PHE A 63 3.77 -9.66 10.67
N LEU A 64 3.30 -9.15 11.83
CA LEU A 64 3.05 -7.72 12.01
C LEU A 64 4.34 -6.91 11.88
N GLN A 65 5.43 -7.33 12.56
CA GLN A 65 6.73 -6.66 12.49
C GLN A 65 7.28 -6.62 11.06
N GLN A 66 7.23 -7.75 10.36
CA GLN A 66 7.66 -7.83 8.95
C GLN A 66 6.76 -6.98 8.04
N SER A 67 5.50 -6.76 8.40
CA SER A 67 4.57 -5.93 7.64
C SER A 67 4.88 -4.44 7.85
N GLN A 68 5.14 -4.02 9.10
CA GLN A 68 5.56 -2.66 9.43
C GLN A 68 6.83 -2.27 8.65
N ALA A 69 7.86 -3.13 8.64
CA ALA A 69 9.09 -2.90 7.88
C ALA A 69 8.86 -2.78 6.35
N LYS A 70 7.81 -3.40 5.81
CA LYS A 70 7.42 -3.21 4.40
C LYS A 70 6.72 -1.86 4.20
N LEU A 71 5.89 -1.42 5.16
CA LEU A 71 5.21 -0.12 5.07
C LEU A 71 6.18 1.05 5.19
N GLU A 72 7.24 0.94 6.00
CA GLU A 72 8.33 1.93 6.02
C GLU A 72 8.97 2.09 4.63
N LYS A 73 9.21 0.98 3.92
CA LYS A 73 9.71 1.03 2.53
C LYS A 73 8.70 1.66 1.58
N VAL A 74 7.40 1.39 1.78
CA VAL A 74 6.33 2.04 0.99
C VAL A 74 6.34 3.54 1.21
N GLU A 75 6.49 4.04 2.44
CA GLU A 75 6.60 5.47 2.72
C GLU A 75 7.81 6.11 2.05
N GLN A 76 8.97 5.44 2.12
CA GLN A 76 10.20 5.91 1.46
C GLN A 76 10.01 6.01 -0.05
N LEU A 77 9.41 5.00 -0.68
CA LEU A 77 9.09 5.00 -2.11
C LEU A 77 8.10 6.12 -2.45
N TYR A 78 7.03 6.28 -1.66
CA TYR A 78 6.01 7.29 -1.89
C TYR A 78 6.58 8.71 -1.86
N ARG A 79 7.60 8.95 -1.01
CA ARG A 79 8.29 10.25 -0.89
C ARG A 79 9.48 10.40 -1.85
N SER A 80 9.90 9.33 -2.54
CA SER A 80 11.11 9.33 -3.37
C SER A 80 11.00 10.20 -4.63
N LEU A 81 9.79 10.31 -5.19
CA LEU A 81 9.52 11.09 -6.39
C LEU A 81 8.12 11.69 -6.33
N ALA A 82 8.02 13.01 -6.56
CA ALA A 82 6.75 13.71 -6.58
C ALA A 82 5.84 13.19 -7.71
N ALA A 83 4.56 13.05 -7.41
CA ALA A 83 3.57 12.66 -8.41
C ALA A 83 3.40 13.76 -9.49
N PRO A 84 3.39 13.41 -10.79
CA PRO A 84 3.10 14.37 -11.84
C PRO A 84 1.66 14.90 -11.70
N PRO A 85 1.34 16.09 -12.25
CA PRO A 85 0.01 16.69 -12.17
C PRO A 85 -1.12 15.75 -12.63
N SER A 86 -0.87 14.94 -13.67
CA SER A 86 -1.81 13.95 -14.20
C SER A 86 -2.13 12.81 -13.22
N ALA A 87 -1.27 12.54 -12.23
CA ALA A 87 -1.42 11.46 -11.26
C ALA A 87 -1.71 11.94 -9.83
N GLN A 88 -1.95 13.23 -9.59
CA GLN A 88 -2.15 13.76 -8.22
C GLN A 88 -3.31 13.07 -7.48
N GLY A 89 -4.46 12.92 -8.14
CA GLY A 89 -5.60 12.21 -7.56
C GLY A 89 -5.30 10.74 -7.28
N PHE A 90 -4.59 10.09 -8.20
CA PHE A 90 -4.18 8.69 -8.03
C PHE A 90 -3.16 8.52 -6.89
N SER A 91 -2.18 9.41 -6.77
CA SER A 91 -1.22 9.44 -5.67
C SER A 91 -1.92 9.58 -4.32
N LEU A 92 -2.95 10.42 -4.23
CA LEU A 92 -3.75 10.57 -3.02
C LEU A 92 -4.51 9.27 -2.68
N SER A 93 -5.09 8.60 -3.69
CA SER A 93 -5.70 7.27 -3.50
C SER A 93 -4.67 6.25 -2.96
N VAL A 94 -3.43 6.28 -3.45
CA VAL A 94 -2.33 5.42 -2.96
C VAL A 94 -2.02 5.72 -1.50
N TYR A 95 -1.90 6.99 -1.13
CA TYR A 95 -1.69 7.41 0.26
C TYR A 95 -2.82 6.93 1.19
N HIS A 96 -4.08 7.08 0.79
CA HIS A 96 -5.20 6.61 1.58
C HIS A 96 -5.20 5.09 1.76
N CYS A 97 -4.78 4.33 0.75
CA CYS A 97 -4.61 2.89 0.89
C CYS A 97 -3.49 2.55 1.88
N LEU A 98 -2.36 3.25 1.83
CA LEU A 98 -1.25 3.06 2.77
C LEU A 98 -1.68 3.36 4.20
N SER A 99 -2.27 4.54 4.46
CA SER A 99 -2.74 4.95 5.78
C SER A 99 -3.69 3.93 6.39
N GLN A 100 -4.65 3.42 5.60
CA GLN A 100 -5.58 2.40 6.06
C GLN A 100 -4.86 1.12 6.54
N VAL A 101 -3.79 0.70 5.85
CA VAL A 101 -3.03 -0.49 6.27
C VAL A 101 -2.23 -0.19 7.54
N GLN A 102 -1.67 1.01 7.69
CA GLN A 102 -0.93 1.43 8.89
C GLN A 102 -1.84 1.47 10.12
N ASP A 103 -3.03 2.05 9.99
CA ASP A 103 -4.03 2.09 11.06
C ASP A 103 -4.42 0.65 11.46
N ALA A 104 -4.63 -0.22 10.47
CA ALA A 104 -4.95 -1.62 10.72
C ALA A 104 -3.84 -2.35 11.50
N LEU A 105 -2.56 -2.18 11.11
CA LEU A 105 -1.44 -2.78 11.82
C LEU A 105 -1.32 -2.24 13.25
N THR A 106 -1.63 -0.97 13.47
CA THR A 106 -1.61 -0.35 14.80
C THR A 106 -2.65 -0.97 15.73
N GLU A 107 -3.88 -1.21 15.25
CA GLU A 107 -4.89 -1.89 16.06
C GLU A 107 -4.50 -3.35 16.32
N LEU A 108 -3.96 -4.05 15.32
CA LEU A 108 -3.54 -5.45 15.50
C LEU A 108 -2.39 -5.59 16.49
N ASP A 109 -1.45 -4.64 16.50
CA ASP A 109 -0.36 -4.60 17.48
C ASP A 109 -0.92 -4.44 18.91
N ARG A 110 -1.86 -3.51 19.11
CA ARG A 110 -2.57 -3.35 20.40
C ARG A 110 -3.31 -4.62 20.81
N TYR A 111 -3.90 -5.35 19.86
CA TYR A 111 -4.51 -6.64 20.15
C TYR A 111 -3.49 -7.63 20.71
N THR A 112 -2.30 -7.76 20.12
CA THR A 112 -1.27 -8.69 20.60
C THR A 112 -0.79 -8.39 22.03
N MET A 113 -0.88 -7.12 22.46
CA MET A 113 -0.48 -6.69 23.80
C MET A 113 -1.57 -6.88 24.87
N GLY A 114 -2.84 -6.88 24.48
CA GLY A 114 -3.96 -6.76 25.42
C GLY A 114 -5.13 -7.71 25.21
N TYR A 115 -5.13 -8.52 24.15
CA TYR A 115 -6.19 -9.46 23.79
C TYR A 115 -7.59 -8.82 23.71
N VAL A 116 -7.66 -7.51 23.44
CA VAL A 116 -8.93 -6.79 23.37
C VAL A 116 -9.56 -7.01 22.00
N ASP A 117 -10.66 -7.76 21.96
CA ASP A 117 -11.35 -8.18 20.73
C ASP A 117 -11.77 -7.03 19.80
N SER A 118 -12.01 -5.83 20.33
CA SER A 118 -12.34 -4.66 19.50
C SER A 118 -11.21 -4.32 18.53
N TYR A 119 -9.96 -4.33 19.01
CA TYR A 119 -8.79 -4.04 18.18
C TYR A 119 -8.60 -5.08 17.06
N LEU A 120 -8.82 -6.37 17.37
CA LEU A 120 -8.79 -7.43 16.35
C LEU A 120 -9.88 -7.24 15.29
N ARG A 121 -11.10 -6.92 15.73
CA ARG A 121 -12.24 -6.69 14.84
C ARG A 121 -11.98 -5.50 13.92
N ASP A 122 -11.51 -4.39 14.48
CA ASP A 122 -11.29 -3.14 13.77
C ASP A 122 -10.13 -3.27 12.79
N GLY A 123 -8.98 -3.79 13.23
CA GLY A 123 -7.85 -4.08 12.36
C GLY A 123 -8.22 -4.99 11.19
N ARG A 124 -9.03 -6.03 11.44
CA ARG A 124 -9.54 -6.92 10.38
C ARG A 124 -10.42 -6.19 9.36
N GLU A 125 -11.31 -5.31 9.80
CA GLU A 125 -12.16 -4.55 8.87
C GLU A 125 -11.32 -3.55 8.07
N MET A 126 -10.37 -2.87 8.71
CA MET A 126 -9.45 -1.96 8.04
C MET A 126 -8.62 -2.66 6.95
N ILE A 127 -8.11 -3.88 7.19
CA ILE A 127 -7.42 -4.65 6.13
C ILE A 127 -8.38 -5.04 5.00
N ARG A 128 -9.63 -5.39 5.30
CA ARG A 128 -10.65 -5.69 4.28
C ARG A 128 -10.91 -4.46 3.41
N GLU A 129 -11.03 -3.27 4.00
CA GLU A 129 -11.18 -2.02 3.28
C GLU A 129 -9.94 -1.67 2.45
N ALA A 130 -8.74 -1.82 3.03
CA ALA A 130 -7.48 -1.62 2.33
C ALA A 130 -7.37 -2.53 1.09
N LYS A 131 -7.80 -3.79 1.19
CA LYS A 131 -7.87 -4.71 0.04
C LYS A 131 -8.77 -4.17 -1.07
N ARG A 132 -9.96 -3.66 -0.71
CA ARG A 132 -10.89 -3.03 -1.68
C ARG A 132 -10.27 -1.78 -2.32
N ARG A 133 -9.61 -0.93 -1.53
CA ARG A 133 -8.88 0.25 -2.02
C ARG A 133 -7.78 -0.13 -3.00
N ARG A 134 -6.97 -1.15 -2.68
CA ARG A 134 -5.91 -1.66 -3.56
C ARG A 134 -6.45 -2.19 -4.89
N ILE A 135 -7.57 -2.90 -4.89
CA ILE A 135 -8.21 -3.35 -6.14
C ILE A 135 -8.62 -2.15 -7.00
N ARG A 136 -9.24 -1.12 -6.39
CA ARG A 136 -9.58 0.12 -7.09
C ARG A 136 -8.36 0.85 -7.64
N LEU A 137 -7.25 0.89 -6.91
CA LEU A 137 -5.99 1.44 -7.41
C LEU A 137 -5.49 0.72 -8.65
N GLN A 138 -5.61 -0.61 -8.70
CA GLN A 138 -5.21 -1.38 -9.88
C GLN A 138 -6.11 -1.09 -11.09
N GLU A 139 -7.39 -0.83 -10.87
CA GLU A 139 -8.34 -0.41 -11.91
C GLU A 139 -8.06 1.02 -12.39
N GLU A 140 -7.85 1.96 -11.46
CA GLU A 140 -7.49 3.35 -11.76
C GLU A 140 -6.20 3.44 -12.55
N ARG A 141 -5.16 2.68 -12.14
CA ARG A 141 -3.89 2.58 -12.87
C ARG A 141 -4.08 2.17 -14.33
N ARG A 142 -4.94 1.18 -14.61
CA ARG A 142 -5.23 0.75 -15.99
C ARG A 142 -5.88 1.84 -16.83
N ARG A 143 -6.64 2.76 -16.22
CA ARG A 143 -7.25 3.90 -16.92
C ARG A 143 -6.26 5.04 -17.19
N LEU A 144 -5.14 5.09 -16.47
CA LEU A 144 -4.07 6.07 -16.70
C LEU A 144 -3.12 5.66 -17.83
N GLU A 145 -3.11 4.38 -18.20
CA GLU A 145 -2.32 3.82 -19.31
C GLU A 145 -3.13 3.77 -20.63
N LEU A 146 -4.39 4.20 -20.63
CA LEU A 146 -5.32 4.29 -21.79
C LEU A 146 -5.51 5.73 -22.23
#